data_AF-A0A1F9DS84-F1
#
_entry.id   AF-A0A1F9DS84-F1
#
_cell.length_a   1.000
_cell.length_b   1.000
_cell.length_c   1.000
_cell.angle_alpha   90.00
_cell.angle_beta   90.00
_cell.angle_gamma   90.00
#
_symmetry.space_group_name_H-M   'P 1'
#
loop_
_entity.id
_entity.type
_entity.pdbx_description
1 polymer ?
#
loop_
_entity_poly.entity_id
_entity_poly.type
_entity_poly.pdbx_seq_one_letter_code
_entity_poly.pdbx_strand_id
1 'polypeptide(L)' 'MTRTEALEWIANLFEEAVEVIKPETSRQDIPGWDSLGMLTLMAALDEKFNIVMSEKELEDLNKIDDILDVIRRHGKLDYA' A
#
# COMPACT_ATOMS: atom_id res chain seq x y z
N MET A 1 9.96 1.69 -8.58
CA MET A 1 8.85 0.98 -9.26
C MET A 1 7.94 2.02 -9.91
N THR A 2 7.21 1.62 -10.94
CA THR A 2 6.17 2.42 -11.58
C THR A 2 4.87 2.37 -10.77
N ARG A 3 3.96 3.31 -11.03
CA ARG A 3 2.64 3.34 -10.37
C ARG A 3 1.86 2.04 -10.58
N THR A 4 1.90 1.49 -11.79
CA THR A 4 1.21 0.23 -12.13
C THR A 4 1.75 -0.94 -11.31
N GLU A 5 3.08 -1.07 -11.24
CA GLU A 5 3.72 -2.12 -10.42
C GLU A 5 3.37 -2.00 -8.94
N ALA A 6 3.23 -0.77 -8.43
CA ALA A 6 2.83 -0.54 -7.05
C ALA A 6 1.37 -0.98 -6.81
N LEU A 7 0.45 -0.65 -7.72
CA LEU A 7 -0.95 -1.08 -7.64
C LEU A 7 -1.08 -2.61 -7.72
N GLU A 8 -0.36 -3.26 -8.64
CA GLU A 8 -0.33 -4.72 -8.76
C GLU A 8 0.25 -5.37 -7.50
N TRP A 9 1.30 -4.78 -6.92
CA TRP A 9 1.89 -5.28 -5.69
C TRP A 9 0.91 -5.17 -4.51
N ILE A 10 0.21 -4.04 -4.37
CA ILE A 10 -0.80 -3.84 -3.33
C ILE A 10 -1.98 -4.80 -3.53
N ALA A 11 -2.40 -5.03 -4.76
CA ALA A 11 -3.45 -6.00 -5.09
C ALA A 11 -3.06 -7.42 -4.66
N ASN A 12 -1.85 -7.86 -4.99
CA ASN A 12 -1.35 -9.16 -4.54
C ASN A 12 -1.21 -9.24 -3.01
N LEU A 13 -0.80 -8.15 -2.36
CA LEU A 13 -0.65 -8.06 -0.91
C LEU A 13 -1.99 -8.27 -0.17
N PHE A 14 -3.05 -7.67 -0.70
CA PHE A 14 -4.40 -7.78 -0.13
C PHE A 14 -5.21 -8.95 -0.70
N GLU A 15 -4.60 -9.79 -1.55
CA GLU A 15 -5.25 -10.88 -2.28
C GLU A 15 -6.49 -10.42 -3.08
N GLU A 16 -6.44 -9.18 -3.58
CA GLU A 16 -7.53 -8.51 -4.29
C GLU A 16 -7.18 -8.31 -5.77
N ALA A 17 -8.18 -8.05 -6.60
CA ALA A 17 -7.96 -7.77 -8.01
C ALA A 17 -7.42 -6.34 -8.20
N VAL A 18 -6.41 -6.17 -9.06
CA VAL A 18 -5.86 -4.85 -9.40
C VAL A 18 -6.92 -3.90 -10.00
N GLU A 19 -7.98 -4.46 -10.58
CA GLU A 19 -9.14 -3.70 -11.08
C GLU A 19 -9.93 -2.99 -9.97
N VAL A 20 -9.91 -3.55 -8.76
CA VAL A 20 -10.56 -3.03 -7.54
C VAL A 20 -9.62 -2.08 -6.80
N ILE A 21 -8.31 -2.34 -6.85
CA ILE A 21 -7.26 -1.52 -6.25
C ILE A 21 -7.01 -0.27 -7.11
N LYS A 22 -7.82 0.77 -6.86
CA LYS A 22 -7.65 2.09 -7.44
C LYS A 22 -7.12 3.06 -6.39
N PRO A 23 -6.39 4.12 -6.79
CA PRO A 23 -5.92 5.14 -5.86
C PRO A 23 -7.04 5.79 -5.04
N GLU A 24 -8.22 5.91 -5.65
CA GLU A 24 -9.43 6.44 -5.01
C GLU A 24 -10.10 5.45 -4.03
N THR A 25 -9.78 4.15 -4.12
CA THR A 25 -10.35 3.10 -3.27
C THR A 25 -9.89 3.32 -1.83
N SER A 26 -10.86 3.36 -0.92
CA SER A 26 -10.58 3.50 0.50
C SER A 26 -10.34 2.14 1.13
N ARG A 27 -9.55 2.10 2.20
CA ARG A 27 -9.25 0.86 2.94
C ARG A 27 -10.50 0.13 3.43
N GLN A 28 -11.57 0.89 3.71
CA GLN A 28 -12.86 0.33 4.16
C GLN A 28 -13.56 -0.48 3.07
N ASP A 29 -13.26 -0.18 1.80
CA ASP A 29 -13.81 -0.89 0.64
C ASP A 29 -12.95 -2.10 0.25
N ILE A 30 -11.80 -2.32 0.90
CA ILE A 30 -10.86 -3.39 0.59
C ILE A 30 -10.92 -4.41 1.75
N PRO A 31 -11.58 -5.56 1.56
CA PRO A 31 -11.72 -6.57 2.61
C PRO A 31 -10.36 -7.08 3.14
N GLY A 32 -9.37 -7.18 2.26
CA GLY A 32 -8.01 -7.57 2.61
C GLY A 32 -7.26 -6.54 3.47
N TRP A 33 -7.76 -5.30 3.58
CA TRP A 33 -7.11 -4.19 4.30
C TRP A 33 -7.72 -3.95 5.69
N ASP A 34 -7.90 -5.04 6.43
CA ASP A 34 -8.24 -5.01 7.87
C ASP A 34 -6.95 -5.15 8.73
N SER A 35 -7.04 -5.75 9.91
CA SER A 35 -5.93 -5.89 10.86
C SER A 35 -4.78 -6.76 10.30
N LEU A 36 -5.12 -7.85 9.59
CA LEU A 36 -4.12 -8.73 9.00
C LEU A 36 -3.44 -8.08 7.79
N GLY A 37 -4.21 -7.40 6.94
CA GLY A 37 -3.67 -6.65 5.79
C GLY A 37 -2.67 -5.59 6.20
N MET A 38 -2.96 -4.86 7.28
CA MET A 38 -2.02 -3.88 7.85
C MET A 38 -0.71 -4.52 8.28
N LEU A 39 -0.75 -5.69 8.94
CA LEU A 39 0.45 -6.43 9.34
C LEU A 39 1.25 -6.92 8.14
N THR A 40 0.58 -7.47 7.13
CA THR A 40 1.22 -7.91 5.88
C THR A 40 1.84 -6.72 5.15
N LEU A 41 1.16 -5.57 5.10
CA LEU A 41 1.68 -4.33 4.51
C LEU A 41 2.94 -3.86 5.22
N MET A 42 2.93 -3.83 6.55
CA MET A 42 4.12 -3.48 7.34
C MET A 42 5.30 -4.39 7.03
N ALA A 43 5.08 -5.71 7.08
CA ALA A 43 6.13 -6.69 6.80
C ALA A 43 6.67 -6.55 5.37
N ALA A 44 5.78 -6.38 4.39
CA ALA A 44 6.17 -6.29 3.00
C ALA A 44 6.88 -4.97 2.66
N LEU A 45 6.50 -3.85 3.31
CA LEU A 45 7.21 -2.58 3.20
C LEU A 45 8.59 -2.63 3.85
N ASP A 46 8.71 -3.30 5.00
CA ASP A 46 9.99 -3.51 5.68
C ASP A 46 10.91 -4.42 4.85
N GLU A 47 10.45 -5.57 4.38
CA GLU A 47 11.29 -6.47 3.58
C GLU A 47 11.69 -5.88 2.23
N LYS A 48 10.75 -5.21 1.53
CA LYS A 48 10.97 -4.76 0.16
C LYS A 48 11.64 -3.39 0.07
N PHE A 49 11.34 -2.50 1.03
CA PHE A 49 11.81 -1.11 1.01
C PHE A 49 12.58 -0.71 2.26
N ASN A 50 12.64 -1.57 3.28
CA ASN A 50 13.22 -1.26 4.58
C ASN A 50 12.53 -0.06 5.24
N ILE A 51 11.22 0.06 5.01
CA ILE A 51 10.34 1.11 5.54
C ILE A 51 9.58 0.54 6.74
N VAL A 52 9.82 1.11 7.91
CA VAL A 52 9.08 0.79 9.13
C VAL A 52 8.06 1.90 9.37
N MET A 53 6.78 1.58 9.18
CA MET A 53 5.70 2.52 9.46
C MET A 53 5.38 2.54 10.96
N SER A 54 5.08 3.73 11.48
CA SER A 54 4.57 3.89 12.84
C SER A 54 3.07 3.71 12.89
N GLU A 55 2.51 3.41 14.08
CA GLU A 55 1.05 3.32 14.30
C GLU A 55 0.30 4.54 13.76
N LYS A 56 0.84 5.75 13.96
CA LYS A 56 0.26 6.97 13.38
C LYS A 56 0.20 6.97 11.85
N GLU A 57 1.23 6.48 11.18
CA GLU A 57 1.23 6.43 9.72
C GLU A 57 0.23 5.40 9.20
N LEU A 58 0.08 4.28 9.91
CA LEU A 58 -0.95 3.29 9.63
C LEU A 58 -2.37 3.81 9.84
N GLU A 59 -2.57 4.68 10.84
CA GLU A 59 -3.84 5.38 11.05
C GLU A 59 -4.12 6.41 9.94
N ASP A 60 -3.08 7.09 9.45
CA ASP A 60 -3.17 8.05 8.34
C ASP A 60 -3.43 7.36 6.99
N LEU A 61 -2.97 6.10 6.83
CA LEU A 61 -3.26 5.27 5.67
C LEU A 61 -4.76 4.92 5.59
N ASN A 62 -5.49 5.64 4.73
CA ASN A 62 -6.92 5.48 4.53
C ASN A 62 -7.29 5.06 3.11
N LYS A 63 -6.43 5.31 2.13
CA LYS A 63 -6.65 5.01 0.71
C LYS A 63 -5.39 4.47 0.06
N ILE A 64 -5.57 3.78 -1.07
CA ILE A 64 -4.43 3.25 -1.84
C ILE A 64 -3.45 4.36 -2.23
N ASP A 65 -3.95 5.57 -2.53
CA ASP A 65 -3.10 6.72 -2.82
C ASP A 65 -2.13 7.06 -1.67
N ASP A 66 -2.54 6.86 -0.41
CA ASP A 66 -1.67 7.10 0.76
C ASP A 66 -0.50 6.10 0.79
N ILE A 67 -0.77 4.81 0.48
CA ILE A 67 0.31 3.81 0.37
C ILE A 67 1.28 4.19 -0.74
N LEU A 68 0.75 4.60 -1.91
CA LEU A 68 1.57 5.05 -3.02
C LEU A 68 2.43 6.26 -2.64
N ASP A 69 1.87 7.20 -1.88
CA ASP A 69 2.60 8.38 -1.41
C ASP A 69 3.68 8.02 -0.40
N VAL A 70 3.45 7.06 0.51
CA VAL A 70 4.49 6.53 1.42
C VAL A 70 5.66 5.97 0.62
N ILE A 71 5.40 5.07 -0.34
CA ILE A 71 6.45 4.46 -1.18
C ILE A 71 7.20 5.54 -1.98
N ARG A 72 6.47 6.57 -2.45
CA ARG A 72 7.04 7.71 -3.18
C ARG A 72 7.93 8.58 -2.30
N ARG A 73 7.48 8.96 -1.10
CA ARG A 73 8.24 9.78 -0.14
C ARG A 73 9.56 9.14 0.23
N HIS A 74 9.60 7.82 0.28
CA HIS A 74 10.82 7.05 0.51
C HIS A 74 11.71 6.87 -0.74
N GLY A 75 11.37 7.50 -1.87
CA GLY A 75 12.17 7.48 -3.09
C GLY A 75 12.14 6.15 -3.84
N LYS A 76 11.13 5.30 -3.58
CA LYS A 76 10.99 3.96 -4.18
C LYS A 76 9.97 3.93 -5.33
N LEU A 77 9.23 5.01 -5.55
CA LEU A 77 8.26 5.17 -6.64
C LEU A 77 8.68 6.30 -7.59
N ASP A 78 8.82 5.97 -8.88
CA ASP A 78 9.22 6.92 -9.93
C ASP A 78 8.05 7.13 -10.89
N TYR A 79 7.61 8.37 -11.04
CA TYR A 79 6.62 8.80 -12.03
C TYR A 79 7.36 9.15 -13.32
N ALA A 80 7.95 8.16 -13.98
CA ALA A 80 8.46 8.32 -15.34
C ALA A 80 7.30 8.43 -16.34
#